data_AF-A0A4R4WEB5-F1
#
_entry.id   AF-A0A4R4WEB5-F1
#
_cell.length_a   1.000
_cell.length_b   1.000
_cell.length_c   1.000
_cell.angle_alpha   90.00
_cell.angle_beta   90.00
_cell.angle_gamma   90.00
#
_symmetry.space_group_name_H-M   'P 1'
#
loop_
_entity.id
_entity.type
_entity.pdbx_description
1 polymer ?
#
loop_
_entity_poly.entity_id
_entity_poly.type
_entity_poly.pdbx_seq_one_letter_code
_entity_poly.pdbx_strand_id
1 'polypeptide(L)'
;MARVLDGPLGHTVIVTFAIADHVEACARLNEPHRATSAFARFDAWAAASGRPWAAAVAHRCHALLAPRDQAEAHFDSALALHSRGGRPFERARTQLMYGEWLRRARRRADAGAQLSAALTGFTAMGAAPWAERARTELAATGVPATAPARRADTAPLDTLTPQELQVVRLAATGATNRQIGAQLFLSPRTVGFHLYKAYPKLGVSSRAELAGIDFGPSRDRIRHDA
;
A
#
# COMPACT_ATOMS: atom_id res chain seq x y z
N MET A 1 -1.35 6.36 28.94
CA MET A 1 -2.35 6.35 27.85
C MET A 1 -3.73 5.89 28.29
N ALA A 2 -3.89 4.73 28.97
CA ALA A 2 -5.22 4.15 29.30
C ALA A 2 -6.22 5.15 29.95
N ARG A 3 -5.82 5.90 30.99
CA ARG A 3 -6.68 6.92 31.62
C ARG A 3 -7.16 8.06 30.69
N VAL A 4 -6.38 8.37 29.64
CA VAL A 4 -6.73 9.41 28.65
C VAL A 4 -7.69 8.85 27.61
N LEU A 5 -7.54 7.57 27.27
CA LEU A 5 -8.45 6.89 26.36
C LEU A 5 -9.82 6.68 27.03
N ASP A 6 -9.89 6.30 28.30
CA ASP A 6 -11.16 5.89 28.93
C ASP A 6 -11.84 6.98 29.78
N GLY A 7 -11.29 8.20 29.82
CA GLY A 7 -11.86 9.34 30.57
C GLY A 7 -12.82 10.22 29.76
N PRO A 8 -13.41 11.28 30.36
CA PRO A 8 -14.28 12.25 29.68
C PRO A 8 -13.59 13.02 28.53
N LEU A 9 -12.26 12.97 28.46
CA LEU A 9 -11.44 13.45 27.34
C LEU A 9 -11.28 12.42 26.21
N GLY A 10 -11.91 11.24 26.30
CA GLY A 10 -11.83 10.16 25.31
C GLY A 10 -12.38 10.51 23.92
N HIS A 11 -13.05 11.66 23.79
CA HIS A 11 -13.53 12.25 22.53
C HIS A 11 -12.75 13.49 22.08
N THR A 12 -11.61 13.78 22.70
CA THR A 12 -10.79 14.90 22.25
C THR A 12 -10.20 14.57 20.88
N VAL A 13 -10.17 15.54 19.96
CA VAL A 13 -9.54 15.43 18.64
C VAL A 13 -8.14 14.79 18.71
N ILE A 14 -7.37 15.12 19.74
CA ILE A 14 -6.02 14.59 19.99
C ILE A 14 -6.04 13.07 20.20
N VAL A 15 -7.00 12.56 20.99
CA VAL A 15 -7.13 11.11 21.26
C VAL A 15 -7.54 10.35 20.01
N THR A 16 -8.42 10.94 19.21
CA THR A 16 -8.87 10.38 17.93
C THR A 16 -7.70 10.21 16.95
N PHE A 17 -6.75 11.14 16.94
CA PHE A 17 -5.57 11.05 16.07
C PHE A 17 -4.46 10.14 16.61
N ALA A 18 -4.35 9.96 17.93
CA ALA A 18 -3.35 9.08 18.54
C ALA A 18 -3.73 7.59 18.54
N ILE A 19 -4.97 7.24 18.17
CA ILE A 19 -5.43 5.85 18.26
C ILE A 19 -4.66 4.90 17.34
N ALA A 20 -4.27 5.35 16.15
CA ALA A 20 -3.49 4.53 15.24
C ALA A 20 -2.08 4.25 15.78
N ASP A 21 -1.48 5.22 16.47
CA ASP A 21 -0.20 5.02 17.17
C ASP A 21 -0.34 4.01 18.31
N HIS A 22 -1.43 4.09 19.08
CA HIS A 22 -1.73 3.15 20.16
C HIS A 22 -1.94 1.73 19.63
N VAL A 23 -2.73 1.56 18.57
CA VAL A 23 -2.95 0.26 17.90
C VAL A 23 -1.63 -0.30 17.38
N GLU A 24 -0.82 0.51 16.69
CA GLU A 24 0.49 0.07 16.18
C GLU A 24 1.43 -0.36 17.31
N ALA A 25 1.48 0.39 18.41
CA ALA A 25 2.27 0.03 19.58
C ALA A 25 1.82 -1.29 20.21
N CYS A 26 0.52 -1.48 20.41
CA CYS A 26 -0.03 -2.72 20.97
C CYS A 26 0.22 -3.93 20.05
N ALA A 27 0.06 -3.77 18.74
CA ALA A 27 0.38 -4.82 17.77
C ALA A 27 1.87 -5.20 17.80
N ARG A 28 2.77 -4.22 17.91
CA ARG A 28 4.23 -4.45 17.99
C ARG A 28 4.66 -5.12 19.29
N LEU A 29 3.96 -4.85 20.38
CA LEU A 29 4.18 -5.51 21.67
C LEU A 29 3.54 -6.90 21.76
N ASN A 30 2.85 -7.37 20.70
CA ASN A 30 2.07 -8.61 20.70
C ASN A 30 0.95 -8.61 21.76
N GLU A 31 0.39 -7.44 22.05
CA GLU A 31 -0.70 -7.22 23.01
C GLU A 31 -1.92 -6.53 22.35
N PRO A 32 -2.49 -7.07 21.26
CA PRO A 32 -3.54 -6.40 20.49
C PRO A 32 -4.80 -6.09 21.31
N HIS A 33 -5.10 -6.92 22.32
CA HIS A 33 -6.24 -6.75 23.23
C HIS A 33 -6.25 -5.40 23.96
N ARG A 34 -5.08 -4.78 24.17
CA ARG A 34 -4.95 -3.47 24.86
C ARG A 34 -5.41 -2.29 24.02
N ALA A 35 -5.60 -2.47 22.72
CA ALA A 35 -6.09 -1.43 21.83
C ALA A 35 -7.57 -1.59 21.47
N THR A 36 -8.18 -2.76 21.69
CA THR A 36 -9.52 -3.09 21.20
C THR A 36 -10.60 -2.08 21.61
N SER A 37 -10.73 -1.76 22.90
CA SER A 37 -11.79 -0.85 23.38
C SER A 37 -11.62 0.59 22.91
N ALA A 38 -10.36 1.05 22.81
CA ALA A 38 -10.08 2.40 22.32
C ALA A 38 -10.27 2.47 20.79
N PHE A 39 -9.88 1.41 20.08
CA PHE A 39 -10.04 1.33 18.63
C PHE A 39 -11.51 1.22 18.22
N ALA A 40 -12.34 0.46 18.95
CA ALA A 40 -13.78 0.34 18.67
C ALA A 40 -14.50 1.71 18.60
N ARG A 41 -14.09 2.65 19.46
CA ARG A 41 -14.64 4.03 19.43
C ARG A 41 -14.21 4.81 18.20
N PHE A 42 -12.95 4.69 17.80
CA PHE A 42 -12.48 5.30 16.55
C PHE A 42 -13.16 4.68 15.34
N ASP A 43 -13.34 3.35 15.32
CA ASP A 43 -13.98 2.63 14.23
C ASP A 43 -15.43 3.07 14.04
N ALA A 44 -16.20 3.17 15.13
CA ALA A 44 -17.56 3.69 15.12
C ALA A 44 -17.63 5.15 14.61
N TRP A 45 -16.71 6.01 15.08
CA TRP A 45 -16.62 7.39 14.60
C TRP A 45 -16.24 7.48 13.12
N ALA A 46 -15.26 6.68 12.68
CA ALA A 46 -14.79 6.65 11.29
C ALA A 46 -15.94 6.25 10.35
N ALA A 47 -16.71 5.22 10.72
CA ALA A 47 -17.89 4.77 10.00
C ALA A 47 -18.97 5.87 9.93
N ALA A 48 -19.28 6.52 11.05
CA ALA A 48 -20.29 7.58 11.10
C ALA A 48 -19.87 8.85 10.36
N SER A 49 -18.57 9.15 10.29
CA SER A 49 -18.05 10.39 9.68
C SER A 49 -18.14 10.43 8.15
N GLY A 50 -18.26 9.26 7.48
CA GLY A 50 -18.21 9.15 6.03
C GLY A 50 -16.89 9.60 5.38
N ARG A 51 -15.84 9.85 6.18
CA ARG A 51 -14.56 10.39 5.69
C ARG A 51 -13.67 9.27 5.16
N PRO A 52 -13.30 9.25 3.86
CA PRO A 52 -12.52 8.15 3.29
C PRO A 52 -11.17 7.94 3.99
N TRP A 53 -10.49 9.02 4.42
CA TRP A 53 -9.23 8.91 5.15
C TRP A 53 -9.39 8.25 6.52
N ALA A 54 -10.51 8.47 7.22
CA ALA A 54 -10.77 7.91 8.54
C ALA A 54 -11.05 6.41 8.43
N ALA A 55 -11.89 6.03 7.45
CA ALA A 55 -12.13 4.64 7.10
C ALA A 55 -10.81 3.92 6.68
N ALA A 56 -9.94 4.59 5.91
CA ALA A 56 -8.64 4.02 5.55
C ALA A 56 -7.77 3.71 6.76
N VAL A 57 -7.69 4.64 7.72
CA VAL A 57 -6.95 4.43 8.98
C VAL A 57 -7.60 3.33 9.83
N ALA A 58 -8.94 3.24 9.85
CA ALA A 58 -9.65 2.17 10.54
C ALA A 58 -9.32 0.80 9.95
N HIS A 59 -9.34 0.66 8.62
CA HIS A 59 -8.91 -0.57 7.95
C HIS A 59 -7.45 -0.92 8.26
N ARG A 60 -6.52 0.04 8.29
CA ARG A 60 -5.14 -0.24 8.74
C ARG A 60 -5.11 -0.80 10.16
N CYS A 61 -5.87 -0.22 11.08
CA CYS A 61 -5.92 -0.67 12.47
C CYS A 61 -6.53 -2.07 12.59
N HIS A 62 -7.61 -2.36 11.87
CA HIS A 62 -8.14 -3.72 11.74
C HIS A 62 -7.08 -4.69 11.23
N ALA A 63 -6.31 -4.34 10.20
CA ALA A 63 -5.24 -5.20 9.68
C ALA A 63 -4.15 -5.52 10.72
N LEU A 64 -3.85 -4.58 11.61
CA LEU A 64 -2.84 -4.76 12.67
C LEU A 64 -3.34 -5.61 13.85
N LEU A 65 -4.65 -5.65 14.07
CA LEU A 65 -5.30 -6.39 15.16
C LEU A 65 -5.85 -7.75 14.71
N ALA A 66 -6.11 -7.91 13.42
CA ALA A 66 -6.70 -9.11 12.85
C ALA A 66 -5.73 -10.30 12.82
N PRO A 67 -6.27 -11.53 12.84
CA PRO A 67 -5.53 -12.72 12.46
C PRO A 67 -4.89 -12.57 11.07
N ARG A 68 -3.78 -13.30 10.86
CA ARG A 68 -2.94 -13.13 9.67
C ARG A 68 -3.69 -13.37 8.35
N ASP A 69 -4.64 -14.29 8.31
CA ASP A 69 -5.45 -14.61 7.13
C ASP A 69 -6.44 -13.50 6.73
N GLN A 70 -6.79 -12.60 7.66
CA GLN A 70 -7.74 -11.51 7.42
C GLN A 70 -7.06 -10.15 7.21
N ALA A 71 -5.82 -9.99 7.69
CA ALA A 71 -5.09 -8.73 7.65
C ALA A 71 -4.92 -8.14 6.23
N GLU A 72 -4.68 -8.99 5.22
CA GLU A 72 -4.43 -8.54 3.84
C GLU A 72 -5.61 -7.78 3.23
N ALA A 73 -6.83 -8.30 3.38
CA ALA A 73 -8.03 -7.68 2.84
C ALA A 73 -8.26 -6.27 3.44
N HIS A 74 -7.92 -6.10 4.72
CA HIS A 74 -7.96 -4.80 5.37
C HIS A 74 -6.88 -3.84 4.86
N PHE A 75 -5.65 -4.31 4.63
CA PHE A 75 -4.61 -3.47 4.01
C PHE A 75 -4.99 -3.00 2.60
N ASP A 76 -5.52 -3.89 1.76
CA ASP A 76 -5.95 -3.55 0.41
C ASP A 76 -7.10 -2.52 0.43
N SER A 77 -8.08 -2.71 1.32
CA SER A 77 -9.18 -1.76 1.52
C SER A 77 -8.68 -0.39 1.99
N ALA A 78 -7.73 -0.36 2.93
CA ALA A 78 -7.12 0.88 3.40
C ALA A 78 -6.42 1.65 2.27
N LEU A 79 -5.65 0.96 1.43
CA LEU A 79 -4.96 1.59 0.30
C LEU A 79 -5.95 2.14 -0.75
N ALA A 80 -7.02 1.40 -1.06
CA ALA A 80 -8.06 1.87 -1.98
C ALA A 80 -8.74 3.16 -1.49
N LEU A 81 -8.99 3.27 -0.18
CA LEU A 81 -9.57 4.45 0.45
C LEU A 81 -8.59 5.62 0.52
N HIS A 82 -7.30 5.37 0.79
CA HIS A 82 -6.27 6.41 0.77
C HIS A 82 -6.11 7.08 -0.60
N SER A 83 -6.30 6.36 -1.70
CA SER A 83 -6.29 6.95 -3.05
C SER A 83 -7.42 7.96 -3.27
N ARG A 84 -8.50 7.91 -2.48
CA ARG A 84 -9.66 8.80 -2.57
C ARG A 84 -9.69 9.90 -1.50
N GLY A 85 -9.05 9.67 -0.35
CA GLY A 85 -9.29 10.43 0.88
C GLY A 85 -8.29 11.54 1.22
N GLY A 86 -7.18 11.67 0.48
CA GLY A 86 -6.08 12.55 0.86
C GLY A 86 -5.43 12.14 2.20
N ARG A 87 -4.32 12.80 2.56
CA ARG A 87 -3.33 12.45 3.62
C ARG A 87 -2.21 11.50 3.16
N PRO A 88 -1.21 12.02 2.42
CA PRO A 88 -0.07 11.24 1.94
C PRO A 88 0.71 10.53 3.05
N PHE A 89 0.79 11.15 4.24
CA PHE A 89 1.44 10.55 5.41
C PHE A 89 0.76 9.26 5.87
N GLU A 90 -0.56 9.29 6.00
CA GLU A 90 -1.31 8.11 6.44
C GLU A 90 -1.24 6.97 5.42
N ARG A 91 -1.27 7.31 4.12
CA ARG A 91 -1.04 6.35 3.05
C ARG A 91 0.33 5.68 3.14
N ALA A 92 1.40 6.48 3.28
CA ALA A 92 2.77 5.96 3.38
C ALA A 92 2.95 5.08 4.62
N ARG A 93 2.31 5.43 5.74
CA ARG A 93 2.30 4.61 6.96
C ARG A 93 1.55 3.30 6.78
N THR A 94 0.43 3.30 6.06
CA THR A 94 -0.29 2.06 5.69
C THR A 94 0.57 1.16 4.81
N GLN A 95 1.26 1.72 3.80
CA GLN A 95 2.17 0.98 2.94
C GLN A 95 3.35 0.38 3.73
N LEU A 96 3.92 1.13 4.68
CA LEU A 96 4.98 0.63 5.55
C LEU A 96 4.51 -0.58 6.37
N MET A 97 3.37 -0.47 7.07
CA MET A 97 2.83 -1.58 7.86
C MET A 97 2.50 -2.81 7.00
N TYR A 98 1.92 -2.59 5.82
CA TYR A 98 1.59 -3.69 4.91
C TYR A 98 2.85 -4.38 4.39
N GLY A 99 3.88 -3.61 4.02
CA GLY A 99 5.18 -4.13 3.62
C GLY A 99 5.85 -4.95 4.72
N GLU A 100 5.84 -4.46 5.96
CA GLU A 100 6.35 -5.19 7.13
C GLU A 100 5.58 -6.51 7.35
N TRP A 101 4.25 -6.50 7.19
CA TRP A 101 3.41 -7.71 7.28
C TRP A 101 3.72 -8.71 6.15
N LEU A 102 3.80 -8.25 4.90
CA LEU A 102 4.16 -9.08 3.73
C LEU A 102 5.54 -9.72 3.88
N ARG A 103 6.51 -8.99 4.46
CA ARG A 103 7.85 -9.50 4.74
C ARG A 103 7.78 -10.67 5.73
N ARG A 104 7.05 -10.52 6.84
CA ARG A 104 6.80 -11.62 7.81
C ARG A 104 6.06 -12.78 7.14
N ALA A 105 5.20 -12.49 6.16
CA ALA A 105 4.53 -13.49 5.36
C ALA A 105 5.40 -14.14 4.26
N ARG A 106 6.72 -13.84 4.22
CA ARG A 106 7.70 -14.35 3.23
C ARG A 106 7.42 -13.92 1.78
N ARG A 107 6.57 -12.91 1.57
CA ARG A 107 6.23 -12.34 0.26
C ARG A 107 7.13 -11.16 -0.10
N ARG A 108 8.45 -11.44 -0.19
CA ARG A 108 9.50 -10.41 -0.38
C ARG A 108 9.27 -9.43 -1.53
N ALA A 109 8.78 -9.91 -2.69
CA ALA A 109 8.54 -9.04 -3.84
C ALA A 109 7.41 -8.03 -3.57
N ASP A 110 6.27 -8.52 -3.05
CA ASP A 110 5.13 -7.67 -2.68
C ASP A 110 5.51 -6.71 -1.55
N ALA A 111 6.28 -7.18 -0.56
CA ALA A 111 6.81 -6.35 0.52
C ALA A 111 7.69 -5.21 -0.02
N GLY A 112 8.61 -5.52 -0.94
CA GLY A 112 9.49 -4.53 -1.57
C GLY A 112 8.71 -3.43 -2.30
N ALA A 113 7.58 -3.78 -2.91
CA ALA A 113 6.70 -2.81 -3.56
C ALA A 113 6.08 -1.81 -2.59
N GLN A 114 5.49 -2.30 -1.50
CA GLN A 114 4.87 -1.45 -0.49
C GLN A 114 5.91 -0.61 0.26
N LEU A 115 7.05 -1.20 0.63
CA LEU A 115 8.11 -0.51 1.36
C LEU A 115 8.80 0.57 0.52
N SER A 116 8.97 0.34 -0.78
CA SER A 116 9.48 1.38 -1.69
C SER A 116 8.49 2.54 -1.85
N ALA A 117 7.20 2.24 -2.02
CA ALA A 117 6.18 3.28 -2.09
C ALA A 117 6.09 4.11 -0.79
N ALA A 118 6.19 3.46 0.37
CA ALA A 118 6.28 4.13 1.65
C ALA A 118 7.52 5.03 1.75
N LEU A 119 8.70 4.53 1.37
CA LEU A 119 9.94 5.29 1.35
C LEU A 119 9.81 6.53 0.46
N THR A 120 9.31 6.39 -0.78
CA THR A 120 9.06 7.51 -1.68
C THR A 120 8.12 8.54 -1.05
N GLY A 121 7.02 8.09 -0.46
CA GLY A 121 6.07 8.96 0.23
C GLY A 121 6.71 9.75 1.37
N PHE A 122 7.40 9.06 2.29
CA PHE A 122 8.04 9.72 3.43
C PHE A 122 9.17 10.67 3.02
N THR A 123 9.97 10.30 2.02
CA THR A 123 11.01 11.20 1.47
C THR A 123 10.39 12.46 0.86
N ALA A 124 9.31 12.34 0.08
CA ALA A 124 8.65 13.50 -0.52
C ALA A 124 8.09 14.49 0.52
N MET A 125 7.69 13.99 1.70
CA MET A 125 7.20 14.82 2.82
C MET A 125 8.31 15.29 3.77
N GLY A 126 9.58 14.93 3.56
CA GLY A 126 10.66 15.23 4.50
C GLY A 126 10.56 14.49 5.85
N ALA A 127 9.77 13.41 5.93
CA ALA A 127 9.56 12.63 7.16
C ALA A 127 10.74 11.67 7.41
N ALA A 128 11.92 12.23 7.70
CA ALA A 128 13.18 11.49 7.74
C ALA A 128 13.17 10.23 8.65
N PRO A 129 12.63 10.26 9.90
CA PRO A 129 12.60 9.06 10.74
C PRO A 129 11.77 7.91 10.13
N TRP A 130 10.69 8.25 9.44
CA TRP A 130 9.82 7.28 8.77
C TRP A 130 10.44 6.73 7.49
N ALA A 131 11.11 7.60 6.72
CA ALA A 131 11.86 7.20 5.53
C ALA A 131 12.98 6.22 5.91
N GLU A 132 13.69 6.46 7.01
CA GLU A 132 14.76 5.57 7.46
C GLU A 132 14.24 4.20 7.90
N ARG A 133 13.11 4.16 8.62
CA ARG A 133 12.43 2.90 8.95
C ARG A 133 12.02 2.14 7.69
N ALA A 134 11.42 2.82 6.71
CA ALA A 134 11.04 2.20 5.45
C ALA A 134 12.25 1.65 4.67
N ARG A 135 13.37 2.38 4.67
CA ARG A 135 14.64 1.96 4.05
C ARG A 135 15.21 0.71 4.72
N THR A 136 15.22 0.67 6.05
CA THR A 136 15.67 -0.49 6.84
C THR A 136 14.83 -1.73 6.53
N GLU A 137 13.50 -1.60 6.54
CA GLU A 137 12.60 -2.71 6.22
C GLU A 137 12.74 -3.16 4.75
N LEU A 138 12.92 -2.22 3.81
CA LEU A 138 13.14 -2.53 2.39
C LEU A 138 14.45 -3.31 2.20
N ALA A 139 15.54 -2.88 2.83
CA ALA A 139 16.82 -3.59 2.79
C ALA A 139 16.66 -5.03 3.34
N ALA A 140 15.88 -5.20 4.41
CA ALA A 140 15.59 -6.51 4.99
C ALA A 140 14.78 -7.47 4.07
N THR A 141 14.21 -6.97 2.96
CA THR A 141 13.58 -7.84 1.94
C THR A 141 14.60 -8.50 1.02
N GLY A 142 15.81 -7.95 0.90
CA GLY A 142 16.81 -8.35 -0.11
C GLY A 142 16.44 -7.95 -1.55
N VAL A 143 15.37 -7.17 -1.74
CA VAL A 143 15.00 -6.61 -3.05
C VAL A 143 15.73 -5.28 -3.24
N PRO A 144 16.43 -5.05 -4.36
CA PRO A 144 17.06 -3.76 -4.62
C PRO A 144 16.02 -2.63 -4.59
N ALA A 145 16.34 -1.55 -3.86
CA ALA A 145 15.57 -0.32 -3.92
C ALA A 145 15.62 0.21 -5.35
N THR A 146 14.52 0.11 -6.10
CA THR A 146 14.51 0.67 -7.45
C THR A 146 14.38 2.18 -7.31
N ALA A 147 15.41 2.90 -7.74
CA ALA A 147 15.50 4.35 -7.73
C ALA A 147 14.30 5.01 -8.43
N PRO A 148 13.93 6.25 -8.07
CA PRO A 148 12.86 6.98 -8.73
C PRO A 148 13.28 7.28 -10.18
N ALA A 149 12.55 6.74 -11.15
CA ALA A 149 12.69 7.14 -12.54
C ALA A 149 11.97 8.47 -12.74
N ARG A 150 12.68 9.58 -12.54
CA ARG A 150 12.25 10.89 -13.04
C ARG A 150 13.20 11.28 -14.18
N ARG A 151 12.79 11.01 -15.42
CA ARG A 151 13.25 11.73 -16.61
C ARG A 151 12.01 12.33 -17.27
N ALA A 152 11.94 13.65 -17.31
CA ALA A 152 10.76 14.41 -17.67
C ALA A 152 10.48 14.48 -19.19
N ASP A 153 11.29 13.84 -20.03
CA ASP A 153 11.24 14.02 -21.50
C ASP A 153 10.93 12.74 -22.29
N THR A 154 10.51 11.65 -21.63
CA THR A 154 10.08 10.40 -22.31
C THR A 154 8.66 10.06 -21.90
N ALA A 155 7.81 9.65 -22.85
CA ALA A 155 6.46 9.23 -22.52
C ALA A 155 6.52 8.10 -21.46
N PRO A 156 5.70 8.13 -20.39
CA PRO A 156 5.84 7.19 -19.26
C PRO A 156 5.85 5.71 -19.67
N LEU A 157 5.14 5.38 -20.76
CA LEU A 157 5.06 4.03 -21.31
C LEU A 157 6.37 3.55 -21.95
N ASP A 158 7.17 4.45 -22.55
CA ASP A 158 8.42 4.10 -23.26
C ASP A 158 9.54 3.69 -22.30
N THR A 159 9.36 3.98 -21.01
CA THR A 159 10.31 3.60 -19.95
C THR A 159 10.06 2.17 -19.41
N LEU A 160 8.93 1.56 -19.78
CA LEU A 160 8.57 0.20 -19.39
C LEU A 160 9.23 -0.83 -20.30
N THR A 161 9.65 -1.94 -19.71
CA THR A 161 10.01 -3.13 -20.51
C THR A 161 8.74 -3.74 -21.13
N PRO A 162 8.86 -4.53 -22.22
CA PRO A 162 7.70 -5.18 -22.83
C PRO A 162 6.86 -6.02 -21.84
N GLN A 163 7.54 -6.75 -20.94
CA GLN A 163 6.89 -7.55 -19.91
C GLN A 163 6.18 -6.69 -18.85
N GLU A 164 6.81 -5.60 -18.42
CA GLU A 164 6.19 -4.64 -17.50
C GLU A 164 4.92 -4.04 -18.11
N LEU A 165 4.99 -3.61 -19.37
CA LEU A 165 3.88 -3.01 -20.11
C LEU A 165 2.70 -3.98 -20.27
N GLN A 166 2.97 -5.24 -20.56
CA GLN A 166 1.93 -6.26 -20.69
C GLN A 166 1.26 -6.57 -19.34
N VAL A 167 2.04 -6.64 -18.27
CA VAL A 167 1.53 -6.83 -16.91
C VAL A 167 0.68 -5.64 -16.44
N VAL A 168 1.12 -4.39 -16.65
CA VAL A 168 0.33 -3.22 -16.21
C VAL A 168 -0.95 -3.04 -17.01
N ARG A 169 -0.96 -3.38 -18.32
CA ARG A 169 -2.20 -3.38 -19.12
C ARG A 169 -3.24 -4.33 -18.55
N LEU A 170 -2.85 -5.57 -18.25
CA LEU A 170 -3.77 -6.54 -17.64
C LEU A 170 -4.18 -6.13 -16.22
N ALA A 171 -3.28 -5.51 -15.45
CA ALA A 171 -3.63 -4.99 -14.13
C ALA A 171 -4.63 -3.81 -14.22
N ALA A 172 -4.54 -2.98 -15.26
CA ALA A 172 -5.46 -1.86 -15.50
C ALA A 172 -6.89 -2.31 -15.81
N THR A 173 -7.09 -3.53 -16.34
CA THR A 173 -8.42 -4.12 -16.54
C THR A 173 -9.04 -4.70 -15.26
N GLY A 174 -8.33 -4.62 -14.13
CA GLY A 174 -8.77 -5.16 -12.84
C GLY A 174 -8.33 -6.60 -12.56
N ALA A 175 -7.52 -7.21 -13.44
CA ALA A 175 -7.04 -8.58 -13.21
C ALA A 175 -6.11 -8.67 -11.99
N THR A 176 -6.32 -9.72 -11.19
CA THR A 176 -5.47 -10.05 -10.03
C THR A 176 -4.11 -10.60 -10.48
N ASN A 177 -3.09 -10.53 -9.61
CA ASN A 177 -1.78 -11.13 -9.90
C ASN A 177 -1.88 -12.62 -10.30
N ARG A 178 -2.85 -13.35 -9.74
CA ARG A 178 -3.09 -14.76 -10.07
C ARG A 178 -3.65 -14.94 -11.47
N GLN A 179 -4.63 -14.13 -11.86
CA GLN A 179 -5.21 -14.16 -13.20
C GLN A 179 -4.20 -13.74 -14.27
N ILE A 180 -3.45 -12.66 -14.02
CA ILE A 180 -2.38 -12.19 -14.91
C ILE A 180 -1.29 -13.26 -15.04
N GLY A 181 -0.92 -13.89 -13.93
CA GLY A 181 0.07 -14.96 -13.92
C GLY A 181 -0.36 -16.15 -14.76
N ALA A 182 -1.63 -16.56 -14.63
CA ALA A 182 -2.20 -17.62 -15.45
C ALA A 182 -2.20 -17.26 -16.96
N GLN A 183 -2.49 -16.02 -17.32
CA GLN A 183 -2.52 -15.56 -18.71
C GLN A 183 -1.13 -15.44 -19.34
N LEU A 184 -0.13 -15.01 -18.57
CA LEU A 184 1.23 -14.77 -19.06
C LEU A 184 2.20 -15.92 -18.78
N PHE A 185 1.71 -17.05 -18.27
CA PHE A 185 2.53 -18.16 -17.79
C PHE A 185 3.60 -17.74 -16.77
N LEU A 186 3.24 -16.78 -15.92
CA LEU A 186 4.08 -16.23 -14.85
C LEU A 186 3.52 -16.64 -13.49
N SER A 187 4.40 -16.81 -12.50
CA SER A 187 3.91 -16.93 -11.13
C SER A 187 3.23 -15.61 -10.71
N PRO A 188 2.20 -15.63 -9.84
CA PRO A 188 1.59 -14.41 -9.31
C PRO A 188 2.63 -13.47 -8.64
N ARG A 189 3.70 -14.06 -8.13
CA ARG A 189 4.86 -13.36 -7.57
C ARG A 189 5.67 -12.62 -8.65
N THR A 190 5.91 -13.24 -9.79
CA THR A 190 6.61 -12.61 -10.92
C THR A 190 5.81 -11.42 -11.47
N VAL A 191 4.48 -11.55 -11.52
CA VAL A 191 3.58 -10.44 -11.84
C VAL A 191 3.74 -9.28 -10.85
N GLY A 192 3.72 -9.56 -9.54
CA GLY A 192 3.96 -8.56 -8.50
C GLY A 192 5.30 -7.85 -8.66
N PHE A 193 6.35 -8.58 -9.06
CA PHE A 193 7.68 -8.01 -9.35
C PHE A 193 7.67 -7.06 -10.57
N HIS A 194 6.97 -7.41 -11.66
CA HIS A 194 6.84 -6.50 -12.79
C HIS A 194 6.05 -5.23 -12.44
N LEU A 195 4.95 -5.37 -11.70
CA LEU A 195 4.18 -4.20 -11.20
C LEU A 195 5.04 -3.31 -10.29
N TYR A 196 5.84 -3.92 -9.42
CA TYR A 196 6.79 -3.20 -8.57
C TYR A 196 7.78 -2.35 -9.37
N LYS A 197 8.34 -2.88 -10.46
CA LYS A 197 9.26 -2.14 -11.32
C LYS A 197 8.57 -1.07 -12.17
N ALA A 198 7.32 -1.33 -12.57
CA ALA A 198 6.57 -0.45 -13.46
C ALA A 198 5.96 0.77 -12.75
N TYR A 199 5.47 0.61 -11.51
CA TYR A 199 4.75 1.68 -10.80
C TYR A 199 5.56 2.98 -10.66
N PRO A 200 6.82 2.95 -10.19
CA PRO A 200 7.64 4.15 -10.10
C PRO A 200 7.92 4.80 -11.46
N LYS A 201 8.02 3.99 -12.53
CA LYS A 201 8.25 4.47 -13.90
C LYS A 201 7.03 5.20 -14.47
N LEU A 202 5.84 4.75 -14.08
CA LEU A 202 4.56 5.36 -14.46
C LEU A 202 4.13 6.51 -13.53
N GLY A 203 4.87 6.76 -12.44
CA GLY A 203 4.49 7.74 -11.43
C GLY A 203 3.23 7.35 -10.63
N VAL A 204 2.83 6.07 -10.68
CA VAL A 204 1.67 5.56 -9.95
C VAL A 204 2.11 4.79 -8.72
N SER A 205 1.18 4.67 -7.78
CA SER A 205 1.45 4.13 -6.45
C SER A 205 0.37 3.17 -5.98
N SER A 206 -0.62 2.87 -6.84
CA SER A 206 -1.63 1.86 -6.62
C SER A 206 -2.10 1.25 -7.94
N ARG A 207 -2.66 0.03 -7.86
CA ARG A 207 -3.30 -0.62 -9.02
C ARG A 207 -4.48 0.21 -9.56
N ALA A 208 -5.24 0.86 -8.68
CA ALA A 208 -6.39 1.67 -9.07
C ALA A 208 -6.00 2.88 -9.94
N GLU A 209 -4.82 3.47 -9.68
CA GLU A 209 -4.27 4.57 -10.49
C GLU A 209 -3.93 4.13 -11.92
N LEU A 210 -3.72 2.83 -12.19
CA LEU A 210 -3.51 2.32 -13.54
C LEU A 210 -4.74 2.50 -14.44
N ALA A 211 -5.95 2.45 -13.89
CA ALA A 211 -7.19 2.57 -14.67
C ALA A 211 -7.36 3.95 -15.33
N GLY A 212 -6.63 4.97 -14.84
CA GLY A 212 -6.60 6.31 -15.42
C GLY A 212 -5.49 6.54 -16.45
N ILE A 213 -4.65 5.54 -16.74
CA ILE A 213 -3.58 5.65 -17.73
C ILE A 213 -4.07 5.14 -19.09
N ASP A 214 -3.93 5.96 -20.12
CA ASP A 214 -4.10 5.50 -21.51
C ASP A 214 -2.85 4.73 -21.94
N PHE A 215 -2.99 3.42 -22.16
CA PHE A 215 -1.90 2.55 -22.61
C PHE A 215 -1.78 2.47 -24.13
N GLY A 216 -2.67 3.14 -24.89
CA GLY A 216 -2.80 3.00 -26.33
C GLY A 216 -3.25 1.61 -26.78
N PRO A 217 -3.51 1.40 -28.08
CA PRO A 217 -3.94 0.12 -28.62
C PRO A 217 -2.86 -0.97 -28.46
N SER A 218 -3.28 -2.19 -28.12
CA SER A 218 -2.39 -3.34 -27.97
C SER A 218 -1.71 -3.66 -29.31
N ARG A 219 -0.37 -3.59 -29.39
CA ARG A 219 0.39 -3.83 -30.64
C ARG A 219 0.42 -5.29 -31.11
N ASP A 220 -0.31 -6.19 -30.45
CA ASP A 220 -0.35 -7.64 -30.74
C ASP A 220 -1.25 -8.05 -31.92
N ARG A 221 -1.64 -7.13 -32.82
CA ARG A 221 -2.48 -7.45 -33.99
C ARG A 221 -1.81 -7.31 -35.38
N ILE A 222 -0.49 -7.17 -35.44
CA ILE A 222 0.24 -7.15 -36.73
C ILE A 222 1.21 -8.33 -36.78
N ARG A 223 0.68 -9.55 -36.97
CA ARG A 223 1.40 -10.74 -37.47
C ARG A 223 0.42 -11.92 -37.57
N HIS A 224 -0.53 -11.83 -38.47
CA HIS A 224 -1.06 -12.96 -39.24
C HIS A 224 -1.99 -12.34 -40.29
N ASP A 225 -1.46 -12.21 -41.50
CA ASP A 225 -2.15 -12.35 -42.78
C ASP A 225 -1.07 -12.15 -43.85
N ALA A 226 -0.50 -13.28 -44.26
CA ALA A 226 0.25 -13.47 -45.49
C ALA A 226 -0.47 -14.60 -46.24
#